data_AF-A0A351SLD0-F1
#
_entry.id   AF-A0A351SLD0-F1
#
_cell.length_a   1.000
_cell.length_b   1.000
_cell.length_c   1.000
_cell.angle_alpha   90.00
_cell.angle_beta   90.00
_cell.angle_gamma   90.00
#
_symmetry.space_group_name_H-M   'P 1'
#
loop_
_entity.id
_entity.type
_entity.pdbx_description
1 polymer ?
#
loop_
_entity_poly.entity_id
_entity_poly.type
_entity_poly.pdbx_seq_one_letter_code
_entity_poly.pdbx_strand_id
1 'polypeptide(L)'
;MKVNKRIKTAEQRINNIIGQLEGVKKMLADERRDCFAPLIQLKAARSALAALMEKIVTAELSHCLVNYRQPNKIRLEKMFKEIINK
;
A
#
# COMPACT_ATOMS: atom_id res chain seq x y z
N MET A 1 26.81 5.92 -12.61
CA MET A 1 25.57 6.71 -12.82
C MET A 1 24.63 6.49 -11.64
N LYS A 2 24.36 7.51 -10.82
CA LYS A 2 23.33 7.43 -9.77
C LYS A 2 21.97 7.59 -10.45
N VAL A 3 21.22 6.50 -10.62
CA VAL A 3 19.85 6.56 -11.15
C VAL A 3 19.00 7.37 -10.15
N ASN A 4 18.63 8.59 -10.53
CA ASN A 4 17.80 9.46 -9.71
C ASN A 4 16.35 8.97 -9.81
N LYS A 5 16.00 7.97 -8.98
CA LYS A 5 14.67 7.36 -8.95
C LYS A 5 13.70 8.35 -8.29
N ARG A 6 12.94 9.11 -9.09
CA ARG A 6 11.87 9.97 -8.56
C ARG A 6 11.00 9.16 -7.60
N ILE A 7 10.96 9.59 -6.35
CA ILE A 7 10.14 8.93 -5.32
C ILE A 7 8.68 9.21 -5.67
N LYS A 8 7.91 8.16 -5.99
CA LYS A 8 6.48 8.27 -6.26
C LYS A 8 5.72 8.73 -4.99
N THR A 9 4.83 9.70 -5.15
CA THR A 9 3.91 10.20 -4.10
C THR A 9 2.91 9.12 -3.68
N ALA A 10 2.20 9.33 -2.56
CA ALA A 10 1.11 8.44 -2.12
C ALA A 10 0.01 8.36 -3.18
N GLU A 11 -0.41 9.50 -3.72
CA GLU A 11 -1.39 9.59 -4.81
C GLU A 11 -0.95 8.79 -6.05
N GLN A 12 0.29 8.97 -6.51
CA GLN A 12 0.82 8.21 -7.65
C GLN A 12 0.84 6.70 -7.38
N ARG A 13 1.02 6.27 -6.13
CA ARG A 13 0.97 4.85 -5.76
C ARG A 13 -0.46 4.32 -5.76
N ILE A 14 -1.40 5.09 -5.23
CA ILE A 14 -2.84 4.79 -5.27
C ILE A 14 -3.29 4.62 -6.72
N ASN A 15 -2.95 5.56 -7.61
CA ASN A 15 -3.31 5.48 -9.02
C ASN A 15 -2.75 4.22 -9.69
N ASN A 16 -1.52 3.80 -9.35
CA ASN A 16 -0.97 2.54 -9.85
C ASN A 16 -1.75 1.31 -9.34
N ILE A 17 -2.12 1.28 -8.05
CA ILE A 17 -2.90 0.18 -7.46
C ILE A 17 -4.29 0.11 -8.12
N ILE A 18 -4.95 1.24 -8.32
CA ILE A 18 -6.21 1.30 -9.06
C ILE A 18 -6.04 0.72 -10.47
N GLY A 19 -4.98 1.11 -11.19
CA GLY A 19 -4.66 0.55 -12.50
C GLY A 19 -4.43 -0.97 -12.49
N GLN A 20 -3.77 -1.51 -11.46
CA GLN A 20 -3.61 -2.96 -11.28
C GLN A 20 -4.96 -3.66 -11.11
N LEU A 21 -5.85 -3.11 -10.27
CA LEU A 21 -7.18 -3.68 -10.02
C LEU A 21 -8.08 -3.59 -11.25
N GLU A 22 -8.04 -2.49 -12.00
CA GLU A 22 -8.71 -2.35 -13.29
C GLU A 22 -8.21 -3.37 -14.32
N GLY A 23 -6.89 -3.62 -14.34
CA GLY A 23 -6.29 -4.69 -15.16
C GLY A 23 -6.83 -6.07 -14.79
N VAL A 24 -6.85 -6.41 -13.49
CA VAL A 24 -7.42 -7.67 -13.00
C VAL A 24 -8.88 -7.80 -13.40
N LYS A 25 -9.69 -6.74 -13.24
CA LYS A 25 -11.11 -6.73 -13.65
C LYS A 25 -11.28 -7.11 -15.12
N LYS A 26 -10.47 -6.53 -16.01
CA LYS A 26 -10.47 -6.85 -17.45
C LYS A 26 -10.05 -8.29 -17.71
N MET A 27 -9.00 -8.78 -17.05
CA MET A 27 -8.52 -10.17 -17.19
C MET A 27 -9.58 -11.20 -16.78
N LEU A 28 -10.37 -10.89 -15.75
CA LEU A 28 -11.44 -11.78 -15.28
C LEU A 28 -12.65 -11.82 -16.22
N ALA A 29 -12.88 -10.75 -16.98
CA ALA A 29 -13.96 -10.66 -17.96
C ALA A 29 -13.60 -11.30 -19.33
N ASP A 30 -12.33 -11.65 -19.55
CA ASP A 30 -11.87 -12.30 -20.78
C ASP A 30 -12.16 -13.81 -20.76
N GLU A 31 -12.88 -14.30 -21.77
CA GLU A 31 -13.21 -15.72 -21.93
C GLU A 31 -11.99 -16.60 -22.26
N ARG A 32 -10.91 -16.02 -22.79
CA ARG A 32 -9.64 -16.70 -23.10
C ARG A 32 -8.55 -16.39 -22.07
N ARG A 33 -8.93 -16.22 -20.81
CA ARG A 33 -7.98 -15.84 -19.75
C ARG A 33 -6.95 -16.94 -19.47
N ASP A 34 -5.71 -16.51 -19.23
CA ASP A 34 -4.74 -17.29 -18.47
C ASP A 34 -5.19 -17.33 -16.99
N CYS A 35 -5.42 -18.53 -16.45
CA CYS A 35 -5.85 -18.75 -15.07
C CYS A 35 -4.89 -18.16 -14.02
N PHE A 36 -3.60 -18.04 -14.33
CA PHE A 36 -2.58 -17.59 -13.38
C PHE A 36 -2.33 -16.08 -13.45
N ALA A 37 -2.52 -15.46 -14.62
CA ALA A 37 -2.31 -14.03 -14.82
C ALA A 37 -3.03 -13.12 -13.80
N PRO A 38 -4.36 -13.27 -13.53
CA PRO A 38 -5.04 -12.43 -12.55
C PRO A 38 -4.55 -12.70 -11.12
N LEU A 39 -4.14 -13.93 -10.79
CA LEU A 39 -3.58 -14.27 -9.47
C LEU A 39 -2.24 -13.57 -9.23
N ILE A 40 -1.37 -13.53 -10.24
CA ILE A 40 -0.09 -12.84 -10.18
C ILE A 40 -0.30 -11.33 -10.03
N GLN A 41 -1.26 -10.74 -10.77
CA GLN A 41 -1.57 -9.31 -10.65
C GLN A 41 -2.21 -8.96 -9.31
N LEU A 42 -3.09 -9.80 -8.77
CA LEU A 42 -3.65 -9.64 -7.42
C LEU A 42 -2.56 -9.68 -6.34
N LYS A 43 -1.60 -10.61 -6.47
CA LYS A 43 -0.43 -10.66 -5.57
C LYS A 43 0.39 -9.37 -5.66
N ALA A 44 0.62 -8.86 -6.87
CA ALA A 44 1.33 -7.59 -7.07
C ALA A 44 0.57 -6.40 -6.46
N ALA A 45 -0.75 -6.33 -6.63
CA ALA A 45 -1.60 -5.31 -6.04
C ALA A 45 -1.58 -5.35 -4.50
N ARG A 46 -1.67 -6.55 -3.91
CA ARG A 46 -1.54 -6.76 -2.46
C ARG A 46 -0.20 -6.24 -1.94
N SER A 47 0.91 -6.61 -2.59
CA SER A 47 2.24 -6.14 -2.19
C SER A 47 2.39 -4.62 -2.33
N ALA A 48 1.83 -4.02 -3.38
CA ALA A 48 1.84 -2.57 -3.57
C ALA A 48 1.02 -1.84 -2.49
N LEU A 49 -0.13 -2.39 -2.12
CA LEU A 49 -1.00 -1.86 -1.07
C LEU A 49 -0.33 -1.96 0.31
N ALA A 50 0.29 -3.09 0.65
CA ALA A 50 1.02 -3.25 1.91
C ALA A 50 2.15 -2.21 2.04
N ALA A 51 2.96 -2.04 0.99
CA ALA A 51 4.02 -1.05 0.97
C ALA A 51 3.51 0.40 1.02
N LEU A 52 2.30 0.68 0.51
CA LEU A 52 1.67 1.98 0.66
C LEU A 52 1.18 2.20 2.10
N MET A 53 0.56 1.18 2.71
CA MET A 53 0.05 1.22 4.07
C MET A 53 1.17 1.51 5.08
N GLU A 54 2.31 0.82 4.99
CA GLU A 54 3.48 1.09 5.87
C GLU A 54 3.93 2.56 5.81
N LYS A 55 3.94 3.14 4.61
CA LYS A 55 4.33 4.54 4.40
C LYS A 55 3.31 5.52 4.96
N ILE A 56 2.02 5.30 4.70
CA ILE A 56 0.95 6.16 5.21
C ILE A 56 0.92 6.08 6.73
N VAL A 57 0.97 4.89 7.31
CA VAL A 57 1.00 4.73 8.77
C VAL A 57 2.16 5.49 9.40
N THR A 58 3.36 5.44 8.81
CA THR A 58 4.51 6.20 9.32
C THR A 58 4.27 7.72 9.28
N ALA A 59 3.67 8.21 8.20
CA ALA A 59 3.37 9.64 8.02
C ALA A 59 2.25 10.11 8.96
N GLU A 60 1.14 9.38 9.01
CA GLU A 60 -0.01 9.67 9.86
C GLU A 60 0.31 9.51 11.34
N LEU A 61 1.13 8.52 11.72
CA LEU A 61 1.62 8.37 13.09
C LEU A 61 2.44 9.61 13.50
N SER A 62 3.31 10.09 12.61
CA SER A 62 4.10 11.30 12.88
C SER A 62 3.18 12.51 13.06
N HIS A 63 2.20 12.70 12.18
CA HIS A 63 1.24 13.80 12.27
C HIS A 63 0.37 13.73 13.53
N CYS A 64 -0.23 12.57 13.81
CA CYS A 64 -1.09 12.37 14.97
C CYS A 64 -0.33 12.56 16.28
N LEU A 65 0.93 12.15 16.37
CA LEU A 65 1.70 12.17 17.62
C LEU A 65 2.37 13.50 17.95
N VAL A 66 2.42 14.47 17.04
CA VAL A 66 3.05 15.79 17.27
C VAL A 66 2.51 16.48 18.54
N ASN A 67 1.26 16.19 18.95
CA ASN A 67 0.63 16.79 20.11
C ASN A 67 0.48 15.86 21.34
N TYR A 68 1.04 14.64 21.32
CA TYR A 68 0.84 13.65 22.40
C TYR A 68 2.06 13.50 23.33
N ARG A 69 1.79 13.38 24.64
CA ARG A 69 2.81 13.00 25.65
C ARG A 69 3.24 11.53 25.50
N GLN A 70 4.48 11.22 25.89
CA GLN A 70 5.17 9.92 25.78
C GLN A 70 4.31 8.63 25.97
N PRO A 71 3.50 8.46 27.04
CA PRO A 71 2.73 7.21 27.23
C PRO A 71 1.65 6.98 26.15
N ASN A 72 1.10 8.05 25.57
CA ASN A 72 0.12 7.94 24.49
C ASN A 72 0.77 7.53 23.16
N LYS A 73 2.05 7.88 22.96
CA LYS A 73 2.83 7.53 21.77
C LYS A 73 3.06 6.01 21.65
N ILE A 74 3.47 5.36 22.73
CA ILE A 74 3.71 3.91 22.78
C ILE A 74 2.42 3.11 22.51
N ARG A 75 1.27 3.60 23.03
CA ARG A 75 -0.03 2.96 22.82
C ARG A 75 -0.48 3.05 21.36
N LEU A 76 -0.31 4.21 20.74
CA LEU A 76 -0.66 4.41 19.33
C LEU A 76 0.19 3.54 18.41
N GLU A 77 1.51 3.49 18.63
CA GLU A 77 2.43 2.63 17.88
C GLU A 77 2.04 1.15 17.92
N LYS A 78 1.57 0.65 19.07
CA LYS A 78 1.05 -0.73 19.19
C LYS A 78 -0.21 -0.96 18.36
N MET A 79 -1.20 -0.07 18.48
CA MET A 79 -2.46 -0.19 17.72
C MET A 79 -2.21 -0.19 16.20
N PHE A 80 -1.28 0.63 15.72
CA PHE A 80 -0.94 0.68 14.29
C PHE A 80 -0.21 -0.58 13.79
N LYS A 81 0.68 -1.17 14.61
CA LYS A 81 1.31 -2.45 14.28
C LYS A 81 0.29 -3.58 14.14
N GLU A 82 -0.75 -3.59 14.96
CA GLU A 82 -1.84 -4.58 14.88
C GLU A 82 -2.67 -4.43 13.59
N ILE A 83 -2.81 -3.22 13.05
CA ILE A 83 -3.51 -2.99 11.77
C ILE A 83 -2.70 -3.49 10.57
N ILE A 84 -1.36 -3.38 10.61
CA ILE A 84 -0.48 -3.79 9.50
C ILE A 84 -0.24 -5.31 9.49
N ASN A 85 -0.13 -5.96 10.65
CA ASN A 85 0.28 -7.37 10.77
C ASN A 85 -0.88 -8.39 10.75
N LYS A 86 -2.05 -8.05 10.20
CA LYS A 86 -3.20 -8.96 10.14
C LYS A 86 -3.38 -9.63 8.78
#